data_AF-A0ABD0R2P5-F1
#
_entry.id   AF-A0ABD0R2P5-F1
#
_cell.length_a   1.000
_cell.length_b   1.000
_cell.length_c   1.000
_cell.angle_alpha   90.00
_cell.angle_beta   90.00
_cell.angle_gamma   90.00
#
_symmetry.space_group_name_H-M   'P 1'
#
loop_
_entity.id
_entity.type
_entity.pdbx_description
1 polymer ?
#
loop_
_entity_poly.entity_id
_entity_poly.type
_entity_poly.pdbx_seq_one_letter_code
_entity_poly.pdbx_strand_id
1 'polypeptide(L)' 'VNECDLMPNSCQNGGTCLNTQGGYNCVCVNGWTGDDCSENIDDCADAACHAGATCHDRVASFL' A
#
# COMPACT_ATOMS: atom_id res chain seq x y z
N VAL A 1 22.96 5.81 10.15
CA VAL A 1 22.33 4.48 10.10
C VAL A 1 21.43 4.47 8.88
N ASN A 2 21.37 3.36 8.14
CA ASN A 2 20.43 3.20 7.04
C ASN A 2 19.50 2.06 7.38
N GLU A 3 18.31 2.41 7.83
CA GLU A 3 17.28 1.50 8.30
C GLU A 3 16.78 0.59 7.16
N CYS A 4 16.84 1.06 5.90
CA CYS A 4 16.50 0.27 4.73
C CYS A 4 17.51 -0.85 4.42
N ASP A 5 18.79 -0.64 4.73
CA ASP A 5 19.82 -1.68 4.57
C ASP A 5 19.75 -2.71 5.72
N LEU A 6 19.28 -2.27 6.89
CA LEU A 6 19.10 -3.14 8.06
C LEU A 6 17.80 -3.97 7.97
N MET A 7 16.78 -3.45 7.30
CA MET A 7 15.48 -4.10 7.11
C MET A 7 15.05 -4.05 5.64
N PRO A 8 15.66 -4.89 4.77
CA PRO A 8 15.43 -4.83 3.32
C PRO A 8 14.00 -5.16 2.88
N ASN A 9 13.21 -5.82 3.74
CA ASN A 9 11.80 -6.16 3.48
C ASN A 9 10.83 -5.31 4.30
N SER A 10 11.26 -4.15 4.80
CA SER A 10 10.41 -3.24 5.57
C SER A 10 9.25 -2.65 4.77
N CYS A 11 9.37 -2.55 3.45
CA CYS A 11 8.29 -2.09 2.59
C CYS A 11 7.82 -3.24 1.71
N GLN A 12 6.55 -3.62 1.87
CA GLN A 12 5.92 -4.74 1.17
C GLN A 12 5.33 -4.28 -0.18
N ASN A 13 4.86 -5.25 -0.97
CA ASN A 13 4.08 -5.03 -2.19
C ASN A 13 4.69 -4.04 -3.21
N GLY A 14 6.02 -4.00 -3.29
CA GLY A 14 6.74 -3.11 -4.20
C GLY A 14 6.95 -1.69 -3.69
N GLY A 15 6.67 -1.44 -2.40
CA GLY A 15 6.99 -0.18 -1.74
C GLY A 15 8.50 0.12 -1.73
N THR A 16 8.85 1.40 -1.87
CA THR A 16 10.24 1.86 -1.82
C THR A 16 10.59 2.35 -0.43
N CYS A 17 11.64 1.77 0.17
CA CYS A 17 12.15 2.23 1.46
C CYS A 17 12.92 3.54 1.32
N LEU A 18 12.54 4.53 2.11
CA LEU A 18 13.24 5.80 2.28
C LEU A 18 13.87 5.85 3.66
N ASN A 19 15.19 5.98 3.69
CA ASN A 19 15.91 6.20 4.92
C ASN A 19 15.65 7.61 5.47
N THR A 20 15.29 7.74 6.74
CA THR A 20 15.02 9.03 7.38
C THR A 20 15.88 9.22 8.63
N GLN A 21 15.99 10.45 9.13
CA GLN A 21 16.77 10.73 10.33
C GLN A 21 16.03 10.16 11.56
N GLY A 22 16.45 8.98 12.03
CA GLY A 22 15.87 8.30 13.19
C GLY A 22 14.85 7.22 12.85
N GLY A 23 14.77 6.78 11.60
CA GLY A 23 13.91 5.69 11.17
C GLY A 23 13.93 5.45 9.67
N TYR A 24 12.84 4.87 9.16
CA TYR A 24 12.58 4.71 7.74
C TYR A 24 11.13 5.12 7.45
N ASN A 25 10.82 5.36 6.19
CA ASN A 25 9.47 5.54 5.71
C ASN A 25 9.28 4.75 4.41
N CYS A 26 8.11 4.17 4.20
CA CYS A 26 7.81 3.45 2.96
C CYS A 26 6.98 4.32 2.01
N VAL A 27 7.43 4.40 0.76
CA VAL A 27 6.62 4.97 -0.33
C VAL A 27 5.90 3.83 -1.03
N CYS A 28 4.60 3.75 -0.81
CA CYS A 28 3.76 2.71 -1.38
C CYS A 28 3.47 2.97 -2.86
N VAL A 29 3.39 1.89 -3.64
CA VAL A 29 2.85 1.95 -4.99
C VAL A 29 1.33 2.15 -4.92
N ASN A 30 0.75 2.63 -6.02
CA ASN A 30 -0.68 2.88 -6.08
C ASN A 30 -1.46 1.60 -5.75
N GLY A 31 -2.53 1.72 -4.95
CA GLY A 31 -3.31 0.60 -4.43
C GLY A 31 -2.87 0.09 -3.06
N TRP A 32 -1.71 0.49 -2.52
CA TRP A 32 -1.27 0.07 -1.18
C TRP A 32 -1.15 1.23 -0.20
N THR A 33 -1.40 0.94 1.07
CA THR A 33 -1.33 1.87 2.20
C THR A 33 -0.75 1.19 3.43
N GLY A 34 -0.62 1.95 4.52
CA GLY A 34 0.03 1.56 5.76
C GLY A 34 1.52 1.91 5.79
N ASP A 35 2.12 1.83 6.98
CA ASP A 35 3.52 2.22 7.22
C ASP A 35 4.52 1.35 6.43
N ASP A 36 4.13 0.12 6.11
CA ASP A 36 4.92 -0.86 5.35
C ASP A 36 4.28 -1.25 4.01
N CYS A 37 3.24 -0.54 3.56
CA CYS A 37 2.52 -0.86 2.32
C CYS A 37 1.88 -2.27 2.30
N SER A 38 1.53 -2.81 3.47
CA SER A 38 0.94 -4.14 3.60
C SER A 38 -0.57 -4.18 3.36
N GLU A 39 -1.24 -3.03 3.43
CA GLU A 39 -2.69 -2.94 3.33
C GLU A 39 -3.12 -2.55 1.92
N ASN A 40 -4.01 -3.33 1.30
CA ASN A 40 -4.63 -2.95 0.04
C ASN A 40 -5.67 -1.85 0.32
N ILE A 41 -5.65 -0.79 -0.49
CA ILE A 41 -6.63 0.28 -0.41
C ILE A 41 -7.97 -0.28 -0.89
N ASP A 42 -9.01 -0.10 -0.09
CA ASP A 42 -10.37 -0.53 -0.45
C ASP A 42 -10.94 0.39 -1.54
N ASP A 43 -10.72 0.00 -2.79
CA ASP A 43 -11.19 0.74 -3.95
C ASP A 43 -12.73 0.64 -4.11
N CYS A 44 -13.38 -0.28 -3.38
CA CYS A 44 -14.83 -0.41 -3.35
C CYS A 44 -15.53 0.65 -2.49
N ALA A 45 -14.81 1.28 -1.54
CA ALA A 45 -15.38 2.31 -0.68
C ALA A 45 -15.88 3.54 -1.45
N ASP A 46 -15.20 3.89 -2.54
CA ASP A 46 -15.57 4.97 -3.47
C ASP A 46 -16.21 4.45 -4.77
N ALA A 47 -16.40 3.14 -4.91
CA ALA A 47 -16.92 2.55 -6.13
C ALA A 47 -18.42 2.86 -6.31
N ALA A 48 -18.76 3.41 -7.47
CA ALA A 48 -20.14 3.55 -7.92
C ALA A 48 -20.66 2.25 -8.53
N CYS A 49 -20.75 1.18 -7.73
CA CYS A 49 -21.32 -0.08 -8.17
C CYS A 49 -22.84 0.05 -8.38
N HIS A 50 -23.37 -0.58 -9.43
CA HIS A 50 -24.80 -0.60 -9.70
C HIS A 50 -25.57 -1.32 -8.56
N ALA A 51 -26.82 -0.92 -8.34
CA ALA A 51 -27.66 -1.55 -7.31
C ALA A 51 -27.80 -3.06 -7.56
N GLY A 52 -27.32 -3.86 -6.61
CA GLY A 52 -27.29 -5.33 -6.68
C GLY A 52 -25.98 -5.92 -7.22
N ALA A 53 -24.99 -5.11 -7.58
CA ALA A 53 -23.64 -5.59 -7.89
C ALA A 53 -22.84 -5.85 -6.60
N THR A 54 -21.96 -6.85 -6.66
CA THR A 54 -20.95 -7.09 -5.63
C THR A 54 -19.65 -6.48 -6.10
N CYS A 55 -19.10 -5.56 -5.31
CA CYS A 55 -17.79 -5.00 -5.57
C CYS A 55 -16.71 -5.96 -5.08
N HIS A 56 -15.72 -6.21 -5.91
CA HIS A 56 -14.52 -6.96 -5.57
C HIS A 56 -13.31 -6.05 -5.60
N ASP A 57 -12.76 -5.78 -4.42
CA ASP A 57 -11.52 -5.04 -4.23
C ASP A 57 -10.34 -5.73 -4.94
N ARG A 58 -9.50 -4.94 -5.60
CA ARG A 58 -8.26 -5.37 -6.26
C ARG A 58 -7.17 -4.35 -5.95
N VAL A 59 -5.97 -4.57 -6.46
CA VAL A 59 -4.88 -3.60 -6.28
C VAL A 59 -5.11 -2.42 -7.23
N ALA A 60 -5.31 -1.24 -6.66
CA ALA A 60 -5.52 0.02 -7.39
C ALA A 60 -6.71 0.00 -8.37
N SER A 61 -7.68 -0.88 -8.13
CA SER A 61 -8.86 -1.08 -8.97
C SER A 61 -9.92 -1.91 -8.26
N PHE A 62 -11.14 -1.90 -8.80
CA PHE A 62 -12.24 -2.76 -8.34
C PHE A 62 -12.95 -3.41 -9.53
N LEU A 63 -13.67 -4.52 -9.30
CA LEU A 63 -14.53 -5.20 -10.29
C LEU A 63 -15.97 -5.30 -9.79
#